data_AF-A0A2H9T9E7-F1
#
_entry.id   AF-A0A2H9T9E7-F1
#
_cell.length_a   1.000
_cell.length_b   1.000
_cell.length_c   1.000
_cell.angle_alpha   90.00
_cell.angle_beta   90.00
_cell.angle_gamma   90.00
#
_symmetry.space_group_name_H-M   'P 1'
#
loop_
_entity.id
_entity.type
_entity.pdbx_description
1 polymer ?
#
loop_
_entity_poly.entity_id
_entity_poly.type
_entity_poly.pdbx_seq_one_letter_code
_entity_poly.pdbx_strand_id
1 'polypeptide(L)'
;MIAVDTNVLLRYLLEPIDARNPAWQATAAVETIHSADTVFLSDIVLAETEWVLETAFELNKAEIHRALKQLTCNTRFYFEDWNALQCALMDYNEYANVDFSDCLIARRANSKGAKTLYSFESRKKLGALPVVTTLVKP
;
A
#
# COMPACT_ATOMS: atom_id res chain seq x y z
N MET A 1 0.72 19.23 -9.57
CA MET A 1 0.63 17.80 -9.18
C MET A 1 1.73 17.03 -9.88
N ILE A 2 2.46 16.19 -9.14
CA ILE A 2 3.45 15.24 -9.67
C ILE A 2 3.02 13.81 -9.31
N ALA A 3 3.70 12.80 -9.83
CA ALA A 3 3.63 11.42 -9.36
C ALA A 3 5.04 10.95 -8.97
N VAL A 4 5.12 9.99 -8.05
CA VAL A 4 6.39 9.38 -7.66
C VAL A 4 6.29 7.87 -7.73
N ASP A 5 7.42 7.25 -8.05
CA ASP A 5 7.59 5.80 -8.09
C ASP A 5 7.84 5.24 -6.66
N THR A 6 7.68 3.92 -6.50
CA THR A 6 7.93 3.19 -5.25
C THR A 6 9.30 3.50 -4.68
N ASN A 7 10.35 3.52 -5.53
CA ASN A 7 11.70 3.79 -5.06
C ASN A 7 11.84 5.19 -4.43
N VAL A 8 11.21 6.23 -4.99
CA VAL A 8 11.25 7.61 -4.44
C VAL A 8 10.44 7.68 -3.15
N LEU A 9 9.25 7.07 -3.13
CA LEU A 9 8.42 7.03 -1.92
C LEU A 9 9.14 6.34 -0.76
N LEU A 10 9.85 5.24 -1.01
CA LEU A 10 10.66 4.56 0.00
C LEU A 10 11.76 5.46 0.56
N ARG A 11 12.45 6.26 -0.27
CA ARG A 11 13.49 7.20 0.18
C ARG A 11 12.92 8.33 1.05
N TYR A 12 11.65 8.67 0.85
CA TYR A 12 10.92 9.62 1.69
C TYR A 12 10.48 9.02 3.03
N LEU A 13 10.10 7.74 3.04
CA LEU A 13 9.54 7.07 4.22
C LEU A 13 10.60 6.52 5.18
N LEU A 14 11.76 6.12 4.66
CA LEU A 14 12.70 5.30 5.41
C LEU A 14 13.77 6.10 6.14
N GLU A 15 14.06 5.65 7.35
CA GLU A 15 15.26 5.92 8.12
C GLU A 15 15.77 4.55 8.64
N PRO A 16 17.08 4.31 8.81
CA PRO A 16 18.20 5.23 8.69
C PRO A 16 18.71 5.41 7.24
N ILE A 17 19.62 6.38 7.07
CA ILE A 17 20.43 6.53 5.86
C ILE A 17 21.49 5.43 5.82
N ASP A 18 21.41 4.55 4.83
CA ASP A 18 22.30 3.40 4.65
C ASP A 18 22.58 3.14 3.15
N ALA A 19 23.18 1.99 2.82
CA ALA A 19 23.46 1.61 1.43
C ALA A 19 22.19 1.43 0.57
N ARG A 20 21.05 1.09 1.18
CA ARG A 20 19.75 0.91 0.52
C ARG A 20 18.99 2.24 0.42
N ASN A 21 19.23 3.16 1.35
CA ASN A 21 18.67 4.51 1.40
C ASN A 21 19.77 5.61 1.45
N PRO A 22 20.50 5.86 0.35
CA PRO A 22 21.61 6.83 0.35
C PRO A 22 21.15 8.26 0.64
N ALA A 23 21.97 9.00 1.39
CA ALA A 23 21.66 10.37 1.86
C ALA A 23 21.15 11.29 0.75
N TRP A 24 21.84 11.30 -0.40
CA TRP A 24 21.50 12.18 -1.51
C TRP A 24 20.13 11.85 -2.13
N GLN A 25 19.74 10.57 -2.16
CA GLN A 25 18.43 10.16 -2.68
C GLN A 25 17.32 10.49 -1.69
N ALA A 26 17.57 10.28 -0.39
CA ALA A 26 16.63 10.66 0.67
C ALA A 26 16.36 12.17 0.65
N THR A 27 17.42 12.99 0.62
CA THR A 27 17.29 14.45 0.50
C THR A 27 16.52 14.84 -0.77
N ALA A 28 16.88 14.28 -1.93
CA ALA A 28 16.19 14.58 -3.18
C ALA A 28 14.71 14.18 -3.16
N ALA A 29 14.36 13.04 -2.55
CA ALA A 29 12.98 12.60 -2.40
C ALA A 29 12.16 13.52 -1.50
N VAL A 30 12.72 13.93 -0.35
CA VAL A 30 12.09 14.88 0.57
C VAL A 30 11.86 16.24 -0.11
N GLU A 31 12.88 16.79 -0.77
CA GLU A 31 12.77 18.07 -1.48
C GLU A 31 11.75 18.01 -2.62
N THR A 32 11.76 16.93 -3.40
CA THR A 32 10.80 16.71 -4.51
C THR A 32 9.37 16.64 -3.99
N ILE A 33 9.12 15.88 -2.92
CA ILE A 33 7.78 15.74 -2.35
C ILE A 33 7.34 17.04 -1.69
N HIS A 34 8.19 17.71 -0.90
CA HIS A 34 7.81 18.94 -0.20
C HIS A 34 7.59 20.14 -1.11
N SER A 35 8.28 20.21 -2.25
CA SER A 35 8.12 21.30 -3.23
C SER A 35 6.87 21.15 -4.11
N ALA A 36 6.28 19.96 -4.18
CA ALA A 36 5.09 19.72 -5.00
C ALA A 36 3.80 20.12 -4.27
N ASP A 37 2.88 20.82 -4.95
CA ASP A 37 1.54 21.12 -4.41
C ASP A 37 0.77 19.86 -4.01
N THR A 38 0.92 18.79 -4.80
CA THR A 38 0.24 17.51 -4.62
C THR A 38 1.08 16.40 -5.27
N VAL A 39 1.16 15.25 -4.60
CA VAL A 39 1.87 14.06 -5.04
C VAL A 39 0.89 12.91 -5.21
N PHE A 40 0.70 12.44 -6.43
CA PHE A 40 -0.12 11.29 -6.74
C PHE A 40 0.62 9.99 -6.47
N LEU A 41 -0.04 9.07 -5.77
CA LEU A 41 0.38 7.70 -5.52
C LEU A 41 -0.66 6.74 -6.12
N SER A 42 -0.22 5.95 -7.10
CA SER A 42 -1.02 4.87 -7.67
C SER A 42 -1.15 3.68 -6.71
N ASP A 43 -2.18 2.86 -6.88
CA ASP A 43 -2.37 1.65 -6.06
C ASP A 43 -1.18 0.70 -6.18
N ILE A 44 -0.56 0.60 -7.36
CA ILE A 44 0.61 -0.26 -7.59
C ILE A 44 1.84 0.23 -6.79
N VAL A 45 2.04 1.54 -6.69
CA VAL A 45 3.13 2.11 -5.86
C VAL A 45 2.93 1.79 -4.39
N LEU A 46 1.69 1.82 -3.89
CA LEU A 46 1.40 1.47 -2.51
C LEU A 46 1.58 -0.04 -2.25
N ALA A 47 1.16 -0.89 -3.19
CA ALA A 47 1.33 -2.34 -3.10
C ALA A 47 2.82 -2.74 -3.12
N GLU A 48 3.61 -2.18 -4.03
CA GLU A 48 5.05 -2.44 -4.05
C GLU A 48 5.75 -1.86 -2.82
N THR A 49 5.30 -0.71 -2.30
CA THR A 49 5.85 -0.14 -1.06
C THR A 49 5.66 -1.10 0.10
N GLU A 50 4.46 -1.66 0.29
CA GLU A 50 4.22 -2.68 1.30
C GLU A 50 5.15 -3.89 1.11
N TRP A 51 5.19 -4.45 -0.10
CA TRP A 51 6.02 -5.61 -0.40
C TRP A 51 7.51 -5.35 -0.12
N VAL A 52 8.05 -4.19 -0.48
CA VAL A 52 9.46 -3.84 -0.21
C VAL A 52 9.70 -3.63 1.29
N LEU A 53 8.79 -2.97 2.00
CA LEU A 53 8.92 -2.77 3.44
C LEU A 53 8.90 -4.09 4.20
N GLU A 54 8.07 -5.04 3.79
CA GLU A 54 8.04 -6.38 4.38
C GLU A 54 9.28 -7.20 4.01
N THR A 55 9.61 -7.32 2.73
CA THR A 55 10.61 -8.29 2.27
C THR A 55 12.05 -7.81 2.36
N ALA A 56 12.31 -6.52 2.13
CA ALA A 56 13.67 -5.97 2.10
C ALA A 56 14.05 -5.21 3.37
N PHE A 57 13.05 -4.68 4.08
CA PHE A 57 13.23 -3.98 5.35
C PHE A 57 12.75 -4.77 6.55
N GLU A 58 12.13 -5.94 6.34
CA GLU A 58 11.70 -6.86 7.41
C GLU A 58 10.77 -6.19 8.43
N LEU A 59 10.05 -5.15 8.01
CA LEU A 59 9.07 -4.49 8.86
C LEU A 59 7.90 -5.41 9.09
N ASN A 60 7.38 -5.39 10.32
CA ASN A 60 6.16 -6.13 10.61
C ASN A 60 4.92 -5.37 10.10
N LYS A 61 3.83 -6.10 9.93
CA LYS A 61 2.54 -5.60 9.45
C LYS A 61 2.03 -4.34 10.17
N ALA A 62 2.23 -4.23 11.48
CA ALA A 62 1.78 -3.06 12.23
C ALA A 62 2.61 -1.81 11.89
N GLU A 63 3.92 -1.98 11.68
CA GLU A 63 4.83 -0.92 11.24
C GLU A 63 4.48 -0.45 9.82
N ILE A 64 4.24 -1.39 8.91
CA ILE A 64 3.83 -1.11 7.53
C ILE A 64 2.48 -0.39 7.51
N HIS A 65 1.47 -0.91 8.21
CA HIS A 65 0.16 -0.27 8.31
C HIS A 65 0.27 1.16 8.83
N ARG A 66 1.10 1.41 9.85
CA ARG A 66 1.34 2.76 10.37
C ARG A 66 1.96 3.68 9.31
N ALA A 67 2.97 3.22 8.58
CA ALA A 67 3.61 4.00 7.52
C ALA A 67 2.62 4.36 6.40
N LEU A 68 1.85 3.39 5.91
CA LEU A 68 0.82 3.62 4.88
C LEU A 68 -0.29 4.54 5.40
N LYS A 69 -0.73 4.37 6.65
CA LYS A 69 -1.75 5.24 7.25
C LYS A 69 -1.28 6.69 7.37
N GLN A 70 -0.01 6.91 7.72
CA GLN A 70 0.57 8.26 7.78
C GLN A 70 0.55 8.98 6.44
N LEU A 71 0.76 8.27 5.31
CA LEU A 71 0.59 8.85 3.97
C LEU A 71 -0.82 9.41 3.80
N THR A 72 -1.84 8.69 4.27
CA THR A 72 -3.24 9.15 4.16
C THR A 72 -3.54 10.35 5.07
N CYS A 73 -2.85 10.50 6.20
CA CYS A 73 -3.03 11.67 7.06
C CYS A 73 -2.41 12.96 6.48
N ASN A 74 -1.57 12.85 5.45
CA ASN A 74 -0.90 13.98 4.83
C ASN A 74 -1.66 14.43 3.57
N THR A 75 -2.23 15.63 3.63
CA THR A 75 -3.05 16.23 2.56
C THR A 75 -2.30 16.49 1.25
N ARG A 76 -0.98 16.36 1.25
CA ARG A 76 -0.16 16.45 0.04
C ARG A 76 -0.31 15.23 -0.86
N PHE A 77 -0.65 14.07 -0.32
CA PHE A 77 -0.80 12.85 -1.12
C PHE A 77 -2.21 12.73 -1.70
N TYR A 78 -2.26 12.42 -2.98
CA TYR A 78 -3.47 12.15 -3.74
C TYR A 78 -3.44 10.70 -4.22
N PHE A 79 -4.59 10.01 -4.19
CA PHE A 79 -4.68 8.56 -4.38
C PHE A 79 -5.70 8.24 -5.47
N GLU A 80 -5.57 7.08 -6.12
CA GLU A 80 -6.49 6.70 -7.21
C GLU A 80 -7.94 6.58 -6.78
N ASP A 81 -8.18 6.05 -5.58
CA ASP A 81 -9.50 5.97 -4.96
C ASP A 81 -9.32 6.01 -3.44
N TRP A 82 -9.54 7.19 -2.88
CA TRP A 82 -9.41 7.44 -1.45
C TRP A 82 -10.26 6.49 -0.60
N ASN A 83 -11.50 6.22 -1.04
CA ASN A 83 -12.41 5.37 -0.27
C ASN A 83 -11.95 3.92 -0.29
N ALA A 84 -11.57 3.40 -1.47
CA ALA A 84 -11.03 2.06 -1.59
C ALA A 84 -9.75 1.87 -0.74
N LEU A 85 -8.85 2.85 -0.75
CA LEU A 85 -7.63 2.83 0.05
C LEU A 85 -7.92 2.81 1.56
N GLN A 86 -8.83 3.66 2.05
CA GLN A 86 -9.19 3.66 3.47
C GLN A 86 -9.79 2.32 3.90
N CYS A 87 -10.68 1.75 3.10
CA CYS A 87 -11.23 0.42 3.38
C CYS A 87 -10.15 -0.68 3.31
N ALA A 88 -9.20 -0.59 2.39
CA ALA A 88 -8.10 -1.55 2.28
C ALA A 88 -7.19 -1.50 3.51
N LEU A 89 -6.89 -0.31 4.04
CA LEU A 89 -6.13 -0.16 5.29
C LEU A 89 -6.88 -0.74 6.49
N MET A 90 -8.21 -0.57 6.55
CA MET A 90 -9.05 -1.18 7.58
C MET A 90 -9.00 -2.71 7.50
N ASP A 91 -9.19 -3.28 6.31
CA ASP A 91 -9.10 -4.73 6.09
C ASP A 91 -7.71 -5.25 6.45
N TYR A 92 -6.64 -4.55 6.03
CA TYR A 92 -5.28 -4.96 6.32
C TYR A 92 -5.04 -5.04 7.83
N ASN A 93 -5.54 -4.08 8.60
CA ASN A 93 -5.44 -4.09 10.07
C ASN A 93 -6.32 -5.16 10.73
N GLU A 94 -7.50 -5.45 10.19
CA GLU A 94 -8.45 -6.43 10.75
C GLU A 94 -8.05 -7.89 10.46
N TYR A 95 -7.62 -8.18 9.23
CA TYR A 95 -7.31 -9.53 8.78
C TYR A 95 -5.81 -9.80 8.83
N ALA A 96 -5.33 -10.35 9.96
CA ALA A 96 -3.91 -10.51 10.28
C ALA A 96 -3.05 -11.16 9.17
N ASN A 97 -3.60 -12.13 8.43
CA ASN A 97 -2.87 -12.93 7.44
C ASN A 97 -3.16 -12.53 5.97
N VAL A 98 -3.80 -11.38 5.74
CA VAL A 98 -4.07 -10.84 4.40
C VAL A 98 -3.08 -9.73 4.09
N ASP A 99 -2.47 -9.77 2.90
CA ASP A 99 -1.49 -8.78 2.48
C ASP A 99 -2.19 -7.46 2.12
N PHE A 100 -1.50 -6.32 2.17
CA PHE A 100 -2.16 -5.04 1.89
C PHE A 100 -2.58 -4.94 0.42
N SER A 101 -1.74 -5.48 -0.48
CA SER A 101 -2.05 -5.58 -1.91
C SER A 101 -3.32 -6.39 -2.19
N ASP A 102 -3.54 -7.49 -1.46
CA ASP A 102 -4.77 -8.29 -1.50
C ASP A 102 -6.01 -7.47 -1.10
N CYS A 103 -5.90 -6.68 -0.02
CA CYS A 103 -6.96 -5.76 0.40
C CYS A 103 -7.26 -4.69 -0.67
N LEU A 104 -6.24 -4.12 -1.30
CA LEU A 104 -6.41 -3.16 -2.40
C LEU A 104 -7.14 -3.80 -3.58
N ILE A 105 -6.74 -5.00 -4.02
CA ILE A 105 -7.39 -5.72 -5.12
C ILE A 105 -8.89 -5.90 -4.83
N ALA A 106 -9.23 -6.38 -3.64
CA ALA A 106 -10.62 -6.59 -3.23
C ALA A 106 -11.43 -5.29 -3.21
N ARG A 107 -10.90 -4.22 -2.63
CA ARG A 107 -11.60 -2.94 -2.51
C ARG A 107 -11.70 -2.19 -3.83
N ARG A 108 -10.72 -2.32 -4.71
CA ARG A 108 -10.78 -1.77 -6.07
C ARG A 108 -11.77 -2.50 -6.95
N ALA A 109 -11.82 -3.83 -6.89
CA ALA A 109 -12.87 -4.59 -7.57
C ALA A 109 -14.26 -4.14 -7.08
N ASN A 110 -14.42 -3.99 -5.77
CA ASN A 110 -15.66 -3.51 -5.17
C ASN A 110 -16.04 -2.08 -5.61
N SER A 111 -15.08 -1.15 -5.68
CA SER A 111 -15.35 0.23 -6.12
C SER A 111 -15.74 0.34 -7.59
N LYS A 112 -15.45 -0.69 -8.40
CA LYS A 112 -15.95 -0.86 -9.78
C LYS A 112 -17.28 -1.61 -9.88
N GLY A 113 -17.92 -1.92 -8.76
CA GLY A 113 -19.22 -2.58 -8.70
C GLY A 113 -19.17 -4.11 -8.75
N ALA A 114 -17.98 -4.71 -8.67
CA ALA A 114 -17.88 -6.17 -8.53
C ALA A 114 -18.44 -6.59 -7.16
N LYS A 115 -19.42 -7.52 -7.18
CA LYS A 115 -20.03 -8.07 -5.96
C LYS A 115 -19.20 -9.20 -5.35
N THR A 116 -18.35 -9.85 -6.14
CA THR A 116 -17.54 -10.99 -5.74
C THR A 116 -16.20 -10.94 -6.46
N LEU A 117 -15.11 -11.09 -5.72
CA LEU A 117 -13.78 -11.37 -6.23
C LEU A 117 -13.51 -12.87 -6.11
N TYR A 118 -13.08 -13.52 -7.19
CA TYR A 118 -12.69 -14.93 -7.15
C TYR A 118 -11.18 -15.04 -6.99
N SER A 119 -10.72 -15.94 -6.12
CA SER A 119 -9.29 -16.21 -5.91
C SER A 119 -9.06 -17.70 -5.61
N PHE A 120 -7.83 -18.17 -5.77
CA PHE A 120 -7.40 -19.49 -5.28
C PHE A 120 -6.78 -19.43 -3.88
N GLU A 121 -6.60 -18.22 -3.33
CA GLU A 121 -6.07 -18.01 -2.00
C GLU A 121 -7.00 -18.59 -0.92
N SER A 122 -6.40 -19.19 0.09
CA SER A 122 -7.12 -19.84 1.17
C SER A 122 -7.96 -18.86 2.00
N ARG A 123 -8.93 -19.38 2.77
CA ARG A 123 -9.70 -18.62 3.76
C ARG A 123 -8.88 -18.08 4.94
N LYS A 124 -7.57 -18.39 4.98
CA LYS A 124 -6.62 -17.79 5.94
C LYS A 124 -5.92 -16.56 5.36
N LYS A 125 -5.87 -16.39 4.04
CA LYS A 125 -5.29 -15.25 3.31
C LYS A 125 -6.40 -14.43 2.65
N LEU A 126 -6.25 -13.92 1.42
CA LEU A 126 -7.25 -13.12 0.70
C LEU A 126 -8.69 -13.70 0.77
N GLY A 127 -8.84 -15.02 0.78
CA GLY A 127 -10.14 -15.69 0.93
C GLY A 127 -10.84 -15.45 2.28
N ALA A 128 -10.20 -14.79 3.24
CA ALA A 128 -10.80 -14.35 4.50
C ALA A 128 -11.68 -13.11 4.33
N LEU A 129 -11.46 -12.31 3.28
CA LEU A 129 -12.23 -11.09 3.06
C LEU A 129 -13.68 -11.42 2.64
N PRO A 130 -14.71 -10.72 3.15
CA PRO A 130 -16.10 -11.07 2.93
C PRO A 130 -16.55 -11.04 1.45
N VAL A 131 -15.87 -10.23 0.64
CA VAL A 131 -16.17 -10.07 -0.79
C VAL A 131 -15.46 -11.11 -1.68
N VAL A 132 -14.67 -12.02 -1.09
CA VAL A 132 -13.86 -13.00 -1.81
C VAL A 132 -14.47 -14.39 -1.74
N THR A 133 -14.53 -15.08 -2.89
CA THR A 133 -14.85 -16.51 -2.98
C THR A 133 -13.62 -17.29 -3.40
N THR A 134 -13.13 -18.16 -2.51
CA THR A 134 -12.06 -19.12 -2.81
C THR A 134 -12.59 -20.21 -3.74
N LEU A 135 -12.00 -20.33 -4.92
CA LEU A 135 -12.25 -21.44 -5.84
C LEU A 135 -11.50 -22.68 -5.36
N VAL A 136 -12.19 -23.83 -5.36
CA VAL A 136 -11.62 -25.13 -5.00
C VAL A 136 -11.58 -26.02 -6.24
N LYS A 137 -10.62 -26.94 -6.27
CA LYS A 137 -10.63 -28.01 -7.27
C LYS A 137 -11.94 -28.81 -7.11
N PRO A 138 -12.63 -29.16 -8.22
CA PRO A 138 -13.82 -30.00 -8.17
C PRO A 138 -13.54 -31.37 -7.53
#